data_AF-A0A522S249-F1
#
_entry.id   AF-A0A522S249-F1
#
_cell.length_a   1.000
_cell.length_b   1.000
_cell.length_c   1.000
_cell.angle_alpha   90.00
_cell.angle_beta   90.00
_cell.angle_gamma   90.00
#
_symmetry.space_group_name_H-M   'P 1'
#
loop_
_entity.id
_entity.type
_entity.pdbx_description
1 polymer ?
#
loop_
_entity_poly.entity_id
_entity_poly.type
_entity_poly.pdbx_seq_one_letter_code
_entity_poly.pdbx_strand_id
1 'polypeptide(L)'
;MGSNPATGQQHATAATVPATQTERMRAAVSQAVAVGPGFLRGEVDANHMANAMVHAVRTYVEQERAAGGDGAPHGAEAQGLQNVLAELMACGSGFLAGRCDAACVGRTMTEMVREFGPR
;
A
#
# COMPACT_ATOMS: atom_id res chain seq x y z
N MET A 1 40.42 -10.43 30.96
CA MET A 1 39.61 -9.21 31.20
C MET A 1 39.82 -8.34 29.97
N GLY A 2 39.03 -8.53 28.90
CA GLY A 2 37.93 -7.62 28.50
C GLY A 2 38.48 -6.59 27.49
N SER A 3 37.90 -6.28 26.33
CA SER A 3 36.55 -6.50 25.80
C SER A 3 36.56 -6.37 24.27
N ASN A 4 35.60 -7.04 23.63
CA ASN A 4 35.34 -7.09 22.18
C ASN A 4 35.20 -5.72 21.49
N PRO A 5 35.55 -5.59 20.19
CA PRO A 5 34.93 -4.58 19.34
C PRO A 5 33.50 -5.04 19.03
N ALA A 6 32.53 -4.23 19.46
CA ALA A 6 31.14 -4.36 19.06
C ALA A 6 31.02 -3.97 17.58
N THR A 7 31.15 -4.95 16.69
CA THR A 7 30.70 -4.82 15.31
C THR A 7 29.18 -4.80 15.34
N GLY A 8 28.61 -3.60 15.55
CA GLY A 8 27.20 -3.33 15.31
C GLY A 8 26.94 -3.44 13.81
N GLN A 9 26.82 -4.67 13.33
CA GLN A 9 26.11 -4.99 12.11
C GLN A 9 24.66 -4.60 12.36
N GLN A 10 24.38 -3.31 12.15
CA GLN A 10 23.06 -2.86 11.79
C GLN A 10 22.76 -3.56 10.47
N HIS A 11 22.12 -4.74 10.57
CA HIS A 11 21.34 -5.27 9.49
C HIS A 11 20.32 -4.19 9.15
N ALA A 12 20.69 -3.30 8.24
CA ALA A 12 19.71 -2.74 7.34
C ALA A 12 19.07 -3.96 6.71
N THR A 13 17.89 -4.34 7.22
CA THR A 13 16.97 -5.16 6.47
C THR A 13 16.69 -4.36 5.22
N ALA A 14 17.52 -4.56 4.19
CA ALA A 14 17.17 -4.24 2.83
C ALA A 14 15.82 -4.91 2.66
N ALA A 15 14.75 -4.11 2.68
CA ALA A 15 13.43 -4.61 2.39
C ALA A 15 13.56 -5.22 1.00
N THR A 16 13.62 -6.54 0.95
CA THR A 16 13.76 -7.27 -0.30
C THR A 16 12.58 -6.84 -1.12
N VAL A 17 12.81 -6.11 -2.21
CA VAL A 17 11.74 -5.75 -3.14
C VAL A 17 11.04 -7.06 -3.46
N PRO A 18 9.72 -7.18 -3.20
CA PRO A 18 9.03 -8.44 -3.41
C PRO A 18 9.31 -8.94 -4.82
N ALA A 19 9.67 -10.21 -4.96
CA ALA A 19 10.33 -10.71 -6.17
C ALA A 19 9.39 -10.71 -7.36
N THR A 20 8.11 -10.96 -7.12
CA THR A 20 7.07 -11.02 -8.17
C THR A 20 6.21 -9.76 -8.21
N GLN A 21 5.63 -9.47 -9.37
CA GLN A 21 4.67 -8.38 -9.54
C GLN A 21 3.50 -8.52 -8.56
N THR A 22 2.91 -9.71 -8.47
CA THR A 22 1.82 -10.01 -7.54
C THR A 22 2.17 -9.68 -6.10
N GLU A 23 3.36 -10.06 -5.61
CA GLU A 23 3.77 -9.74 -4.24
C GLU A 23 3.94 -8.23 -4.04
N ARG A 24 4.47 -7.49 -5.04
CA ARG A 24 4.56 -6.02 -4.98
C ARG A 24 3.18 -5.37 -4.96
N MET A 25 2.24 -5.87 -5.77
CA MET A 25 0.85 -5.41 -5.75
C MET A 25 0.19 -5.67 -4.40
N ARG A 26 0.33 -6.88 -3.85
CA ARG A 26 -0.18 -7.22 -2.51
C ARG A 26 0.44 -6.32 -1.44
N ALA A 27 1.75 -6.07 -1.50
CA ALA A 27 2.43 -5.18 -0.57
C ALA A 27 1.87 -3.75 -0.61
N ALA A 28 1.58 -3.21 -1.79
CA ALA A 28 0.94 -1.91 -1.92
C ALA A 28 -0.48 -1.88 -1.36
N VAL A 29 -1.30 -2.90 -1.61
CA VAL A 29 -2.62 -3.02 -0.99
C VAL A 29 -2.48 -3.07 0.53
N SER A 30 -1.58 -3.90 1.06
CA SER A 30 -1.33 -4.03 2.49
C SER A 30 -0.85 -2.72 3.13
N GLN A 31 -0.04 -1.92 2.43
CA GLN A 31 0.42 -0.62 2.92
C GLN A 31 -0.75 0.36 3.15
N ALA A 32 -1.72 0.40 2.24
CA ALA A 32 -2.92 1.21 2.43
C ALA A 32 -3.81 0.64 3.55
N VAL A 33 -4.04 -0.68 3.54
CA VAL A 33 -4.91 -1.38 4.51
C VAL A 33 -4.38 -1.24 5.95
N ALA A 34 -3.06 -1.18 6.15
CA ALA A 34 -2.46 -0.99 7.47
C ALA A 34 -2.89 0.33 8.16
N VAL A 35 -3.25 1.36 7.39
CA VAL A 35 -3.75 2.65 7.93
C VAL A 35 -5.25 2.59 8.21
N GLY A 36 -5.97 1.69 7.52
CA GLY A 36 -7.43 1.57 7.54
C GLY A 36 -8.05 1.47 8.94
N PRO A 37 -7.58 0.59 9.85
CA PRO A 37 -8.14 0.49 11.19
C PRO A 37 -8.07 1.78 12.02
N GLY A 38 -7.02 2.58 11.86
CA GLY A 38 -6.91 3.89 12.52
C GLY A 38 -7.92 4.89 11.95
N PHE A 39 -8.06 4.92 10.63
CA PHE A 39 -9.03 5.78 9.95
C PHE A 39 -10.48 5.42 10.32
N LEU A 40 -10.82 4.13 10.32
CA LEU A 40 -12.17 3.64 10.65
C LEU A 40 -12.54 3.88 12.13
N ARG A 41 -11.56 4.00 13.03
CA ARG A 41 -11.75 4.40 14.43
C ARG A 41 -11.74 5.92 14.65
N GLY A 42 -11.49 6.70 13.60
CA GLY A 42 -11.41 8.17 13.67
C GLY A 42 -10.09 8.71 14.21
N GLU A 43 -9.04 7.89 14.31
CA GLU A 43 -7.72 8.27 14.81
C GLU A 43 -6.84 8.87 13.70
N VAL A 44 -7.13 8.52 12.45
CA VAL A 44 -6.48 9.02 11.25
C VAL A 44 -7.53 9.79 10.44
N ASP A 45 -7.20 10.98 9.97
CA ASP A 45 -8.12 11.77 9.15
C ASP A 45 -8.16 11.29 7.69
N ALA A 46 -9.19 11.73 6.95
CA ALA A 46 -9.39 11.34 5.57
C ALA A 46 -8.29 11.83 4.61
N ASN A 47 -7.63 12.97 4.89
CA ASN A 47 -6.50 13.42 4.07
C ASN A 47 -5.33 12.46 4.21
N HIS A 48 -5.00 12.05 5.44
CA HIS A 48 -3.94 11.08 5.68
C HIS A 48 -4.27 9.75 4.99
N MET A 49 -5.48 9.21 5.19
CA MET A 49 -5.89 7.96 4.55
C MET A 49 -5.81 8.03 3.01
N ALA A 50 -6.31 9.11 2.41
CA ALA A 50 -6.27 9.31 0.96
C ALA A 50 -4.84 9.43 0.42
N ASN A 51 -3.95 10.13 1.14
CA ASN A 51 -2.53 10.19 0.79
C ASN A 51 -1.87 8.81 0.88
N ALA A 52 -2.18 8.01 1.91
CA ALA A 52 -1.67 6.66 2.04
C ALA A 52 -2.11 5.74 0.88
N MET A 53 -3.39 5.82 0.46
CA MET A 53 -3.88 5.10 -0.71
C MET A 53 -3.09 5.45 -1.98
N VAL A 54 -2.96 6.74 -2.28
CA VAL A 54 -2.27 7.22 -3.49
C VAL A 54 -0.78 6.89 -3.44
N HIS A 55 -0.15 7.08 -2.28
CA HIS A 55 1.28 6.81 -2.09
C HIS A 55 1.59 5.33 -2.29
N ALA A 56 0.79 4.41 -1.72
CA ALA A 56 0.99 2.98 -1.90
C ALA A 56 0.97 2.55 -3.37
N VAL A 57 0.01 3.05 -4.15
CA VAL A 57 -0.10 2.74 -5.58
C VAL A 57 1.06 3.34 -6.38
N ARG A 58 1.49 4.57 -6.07
CA ARG A 58 2.65 5.20 -6.72
C ARG A 58 3.94 4.43 -6.44
N THR A 59 4.16 4.01 -5.20
CA THR A 59 5.30 3.19 -4.81
C THR A 59 5.33 1.88 -5.59
N TYR A 60 4.18 1.21 -5.79
CA TYR A 60 4.11 0.04 -6.67
C TYR A 60 4.55 0.36 -8.11
N VAL A 61 4.01 1.43 -8.71
CA VAL A 61 4.37 1.82 -10.08
C VAL A 61 5.86 2.12 -10.22
N GLU A 62 6.47 2.77 -9.22
CA GLU A 62 7.91 3.03 -9.18
C GLU A 62 8.72 1.73 -9.09
N GLN A 63 8.29 0.77 -8.27
CA GLN A 63 8.93 -0.54 -8.15
C GLN A 63 8.81 -1.36 -9.44
N GLU A 64 7.66 -1.36 -10.11
CA GLU A 64 7.47 -2.06 -11.39
C GLU A 64 8.39 -1.49 -12.47
N ARG A 65 8.48 -0.16 -12.57
CA ARG A 65 9.38 0.49 -13.53
C ARG A 65 10.83 0.14 -13.26
N ALA A 66 11.25 0.13 -11.98
CA ALA A 66 12.60 -0.27 -11.59
C ALA A 66 12.90 -1.74 -11.95
N ALA A 67 11.88 -2.60 -11.93
CA ALA A 67 11.97 -4.00 -12.35
C ALA A 67 11.87 -4.21 -13.87
N GLY A 68 11.73 -3.14 -14.67
CA GLY A 68 11.59 -3.20 -16.13
C GLY A 68 10.17 -3.49 -16.63
N GLY A 69 9.17 -3.46 -15.75
CA GLY A 69 7.76 -3.58 -16.11
C GLY A 69 7.14 -2.26 -16.56
N ASP A 70 6.11 -2.35 -17.39
CA ASP A 70 5.24 -1.22 -17.77
C ASP A 70 4.09 -0.99 -16.78
N GLY A 71 3.99 -1.84 -15.75
CA GLY A 71 2.94 -1.84 -14.74
C GLY A 71 1.68 -2.61 -15.14
N ALA A 72 1.64 -3.23 -16.33
CA ALA A 72 0.52 -4.06 -16.75
C ALA A 72 0.52 -5.40 -15.97
N PRO A 73 -0.66 -5.88 -15.53
CA PRO A 73 -0.74 -7.11 -14.76
C PRO A 73 -0.45 -8.35 -15.64
N HIS A 74 0.38 -9.24 -15.13
CA HIS A 74 0.70 -10.53 -15.75
C HIS A 74 -0.06 -11.66 -15.04
N GLY A 75 -1.18 -12.07 -15.63
CA GLY A 75 -2.01 -13.17 -15.15
C GLY A 75 -3.24 -12.74 -14.35
N ALA A 76 -4.13 -13.70 -14.06
CA ALA A 76 -5.44 -13.42 -13.48
C ALA A 76 -5.38 -12.84 -12.06
N GLU A 77 -4.43 -13.30 -11.25
CA GLU A 77 -4.24 -12.81 -9.88
C GLU A 77 -3.77 -11.35 -9.87
N ALA A 78 -2.76 -11.04 -10.67
CA ALA A 78 -2.29 -9.67 -10.86
C ALA A 78 -3.41 -8.77 -11.41
N GLN A 79 -4.24 -9.28 -12.33
CA GLN A 79 -5.38 -8.52 -12.85
C GLN A 79 -6.40 -8.18 -11.76
N GLY A 80 -6.69 -9.12 -10.85
CA GLY A 80 -7.55 -8.86 -9.70
C GLY A 80 -6.99 -7.76 -8.80
N LEU A 81 -5.71 -7.85 -8.46
CA LEU A 81 -5.02 -6.84 -7.66
C LEU A 81 -4.91 -5.49 -8.37
N GLN A 82 -4.81 -5.47 -9.70
CA GLN A 82 -4.76 -4.23 -10.49
C GLN A 82 -6.05 -3.42 -10.31
N ASN A 83 -7.20 -4.10 -10.26
CA ASN A 83 -8.49 -3.46 -10.02
C ASN A 83 -8.53 -2.85 -8.61
N VAL A 84 -7.97 -3.54 -7.61
CA VAL A 84 -7.86 -3.03 -6.23
C VAL A 84 -6.97 -1.79 -6.17
N LEU A 85 -5.79 -1.82 -6.81
CA LEU A 85 -4.89 -0.67 -6.89
C LEU A 85 -5.54 0.52 -7.63
N ALA A 86 -6.30 0.26 -8.68
CA ALA A 86 -7.05 1.29 -9.40
C ALA A 86 -8.11 1.93 -8.50
N GLU A 87 -8.84 1.14 -7.71
CA GLU A 87 -9.83 1.62 -6.75
C GLU A 87 -9.18 2.50 -5.66
N LEU A 88 -8.05 2.07 -5.09
CA LEU A 88 -7.29 2.85 -4.11
C LEU A 88 -6.84 4.20 -4.70
N MET A 89 -6.30 4.19 -5.93
CA MET A 89 -5.89 5.41 -6.62
C MET A 89 -7.07 6.33 -6.92
N ALA A 90 -8.19 5.78 -7.41
CA ALA A 90 -9.38 6.54 -7.76
C ALA A 90 -10.02 7.18 -6.52
N CYS A 91 -10.19 6.42 -5.43
CA CYS A 91 -10.78 6.89 -4.19
C CYS A 91 -9.90 7.95 -3.52
N GLY A 92 -8.60 7.66 -3.33
CA GLY A 92 -7.67 8.60 -2.71
C GLY A 92 -7.51 9.89 -3.51
N SER A 93 -7.28 9.79 -4.83
CA SER A 93 -7.17 10.99 -5.69
C SER A 93 -8.49 11.74 -5.86
N GLY A 94 -9.63 11.04 -5.80
CA GLY A 94 -10.96 11.63 -5.80
C GLY A 94 -11.19 12.51 -4.58
N PHE A 95 -10.85 12.01 -3.40
CA PHE A 95 -10.97 12.77 -2.15
C PHE A 95 -10.06 14.01 -2.15
N LEU A 96 -8.79 13.82 -2.52
CA LEU A 96 -7.81 14.92 -2.57
C LEU A 96 -8.17 16.01 -3.60
N ALA A 97 -8.96 15.66 -4.62
CA ALA A 97 -9.48 16.60 -5.61
C ALA A 97 -10.87 17.16 -5.27
N GLY A 98 -11.43 16.83 -4.10
CA GLY A 98 -12.77 17.26 -3.69
C GLY A 98 -13.92 16.63 -4.49
N ARG A 99 -13.68 15.51 -5.19
CA ARG A 99 -14.69 14.78 -5.97
C ARG A 99 -15.49 13.78 -5.12
N CYS A 100 -14.96 13.37 -3.97
CA CYS A 100 -15.68 12.55 -2.99
C CYS A 100 -15.36 13.00 -1.56
N ASP A 101 -16.16 12.53 -0.60
CA ASP A 101 -16.05 12.88 0.82
C ASP A 101 -15.37 11.77 1.65
N ALA A 102 -15.19 12.06 2.94
CA ALA A 102 -14.60 11.10 3.88
C ALA A 102 -15.45 9.82 4.02
N ALA A 103 -16.77 9.89 3.81
CA ALA A 103 -17.64 8.72 3.87
C ALA A 103 -17.39 7.77 2.69
N CYS A 104 -17.07 8.29 1.51
CA CYS A 104 -16.63 7.50 0.36
C CYS A 104 -15.34 6.73 0.69
N VAL A 105 -14.34 7.41 1.24
CA VAL A 105 -13.07 6.79 1.70
C VAL A 105 -13.35 5.73 2.76
N GLY A 106 -14.27 6.01 3.69
CA GLY A 106 -14.77 5.09 4.71
C GLY A 106 -15.28 3.77 4.15
N ARG A 107 -16.19 3.82 3.17
CA ARG A 107 -16.77 2.63 2.53
C ARG A 107 -15.71 1.81 1.81
N THR A 108 -14.87 2.44 0.99
CA THR A 108 -13.78 1.74 0.31
C THR A 108 -12.87 1.06 1.32
N MET A 109 -12.43 1.77 2.37
CA MET A 109 -11.49 1.20 3.35
C MET A 109 -12.12 0.11 4.22
N THR A 110 -13.43 0.15 4.47
CA THR A 110 -14.14 -0.93 5.15
C THR A 110 -14.05 -2.24 4.37
N GLU A 111 -14.30 -2.19 3.06
CA GLU A 111 -14.18 -3.38 2.21
C GLU A 111 -12.73 -3.86 2.12
N MET A 112 -11.78 -2.94 1.93
CA MET A 112 -10.35 -3.29 1.83
C MET A 112 -9.81 -3.93 3.10
N VAL A 113 -10.15 -3.42 4.28
CA VAL A 113 -9.75 -4.00 5.57
C VAL A 113 -10.39 -5.37 5.78
N ARG A 114 -11.66 -5.54 5.38
CA ARG A 114 -12.35 -6.83 5.48
C ARG A 114 -11.73 -7.90 4.59
N GLU A 115 -11.33 -7.52 3.38
CA GLU A 115 -10.79 -8.45 2.38
C GLU A 115 -9.30 -8.76 2.60
N PHE A 116 -8.50 -7.74 2.91
CA PHE A 116 -7.03 -7.82 2.93
C PHE A 116 -6.40 -7.59 4.32
N GLY A 117 -7.21 -7.33 5.35
CA GLY A 117 -6.74 -7.19 6.72
C GLY A 117 -6.23 -8.51 7.33
N PRO A 118 -5.48 -8.43 8.44
CA PRO A 118 -5.07 -9.61 9.19
C PRO A 118 -6.29 -10.42 9.66
N ARG A 119 -6.20 -11.75 9.52
CA ARG A 119 -7.23 -12.70 9.98
C ARG A 119 -7.03 -13.09 11.44
#